data_AF-A0A1Y1UJE4-F1
#
_entry.id   AF-A0A1Y1UJE4-F1
#
_cell.length_a   1.000
_cell.length_b   1.000
_cell.length_c   1.000
_cell.angle_alpha   90.00
_cell.angle_beta   90.00
_cell.angle_gamma   90.00
#
_symmetry.space_group_name_H-M   'P 1'
#
loop_
_entity.id
_entity.type
_entity.pdbx_description
1 polymer ?
#
loop_
_entity_poly.entity_id
_entity_poly.type
_entity_poly.pdbx_seq_one_letter_code
_entity_poly.pdbx_strand_id
1 'polypeptide(L)'
;MKIKTRIITLAVCILIGGVLYYYFDKTIINNPAGLTATAEAYQTAKSIFKDDIAKNHKFPKIYLIEKEKNFGGNSAKATSGMNGALTKYQKELESKIHSNNSQKIHLNQV
;
A
#
# COMPACT_ATOMS: atom_id res chain seq x y z
N MET A 1 8.18 26.18 25.65
CA MET A 1 8.43 26.01 24.19
C MET A 1 7.79 24.75 23.58
N LYS A 2 7.73 23.60 24.25
CA LYS A 2 7.28 22.32 23.63
C LYS A 2 5.79 22.24 23.23
N ILE A 3 4.88 22.90 23.95
CA ILE A 3 3.44 22.85 23.65
C ILE A 3 3.08 23.60 22.36
N LYS A 4 3.65 24.79 22.15
CA LYS A 4 3.35 25.63 20.98
C LYS A 4 3.77 24.93 19.68
N THR A 5 4.92 24.26 19.67
CA THR A 5 5.40 23.48 18.52
C THR A 5 4.47 22.31 18.19
N ARG A 6 3.96 21.57 19.19
CA ARG A 6 3.05 20.43 18.95
C ARG A 6 1.69 20.85 18.40
N ILE A 7 1.17 22.00 18.84
CA ILE A 7 -0.09 22.56 18.32
C ILE A 7 0.10 23.04 16.87
N ILE A 8 1.23 23.67 16.56
CA ILE A 8 1.55 24.08 15.19
C ILE A 8 1.70 22.84 14.29
N THR A 9 2.39 21.80 14.74
CA THR A 9 2.51 20.55 13.96
C THR A 9 1.14 19.90 13.73
N LEU A 10 0.27 19.84 14.74
CA LEU A 10 -1.07 19.26 14.59
C LEU A 10 -1.95 20.09 13.63
N ALA A 11 -1.89 21.42 13.75
CA ALA A 11 -2.62 22.34 12.87
C ALA A 11 -2.13 22.24 11.42
N VAL A 12 -0.82 22.10 11.20
CA VAL A 12 -0.23 21.87 9.88
C VAL A 12 -0.64 20.51 9.32
N CYS A 13 -0.69 19.45 10.13
CA CYS A 13 -1.18 18.13 9.69
C CYS A 13 -2.68 18.15 9.34
N ILE A 14 -3.50 18.89 10.08
CA ILE A 14 -4.95 19.02 9.78
C ILE A 14 -5.17 19.90 8.55
N LEU A 15 -4.41 20.99 8.38
CA LEU A 15 -4.49 21.85 7.19
C LEU A 15 -3.98 21.14 5.94
N ILE A 16 -2.82 20.48 6.00
CA ILE A 16 -2.29 19.70 4.87
C ILE A 16 -3.18 18.51 4.59
N GLY A 17 -3.65 17.78 5.61
CA GLY A 17 -4.53 16.63 5.47
C GLY A 17 -5.91 17.01 4.92
N GLY A 18 -6.48 18.12 5.38
CA GLY A 18 -7.76 18.67 4.92
C GLY A 18 -7.67 19.29 3.52
N VAL A 19 -6.57 19.98 3.19
CA VAL A 19 -6.30 20.47 1.83
C VAL A 19 -6.07 19.28 0.89
N LEU A 20 -5.33 18.24 1.30
CA LEU A 20 -5.29 16.99 0.56
C LEU A 20 -6.71 16.47 0.37
N TYR A 21 -7.52 16.30 1.42
CA TYR A 21 -8.90 15.80 1.31
C TYR A 21 -9.76 16.60 0.32
N TYR A 22 -9.60 17.93 0.30
CA TYR A 22 -10.34 18.83 -0.60
C TYR A 22 -9.85 18.75 -2.06
N TYR A 23 -8.55 18.52 -2.29
CA TYR A 23 -8.00 18.21 -3.62
C TYR A 23 -8.18 16.73 -4.01
N PHE A 24 -8.46 15.85 -3.06
CA PHE A 24 -8.62 14.40 -3.25
C PHE A 24 -10.04 13.98 -3.64
N ASP A 25 -11.00 14.91 -3.66
CA ASP A 25 -12.35 14.61 -4.17
C ASP A 25 -12.35 14.21 -5.67
N LYS A 26 -11.23 14.32 -6.40
CA LYS A 26 -11.19 13.96 -7.83
C LYS A 26 -9.95 13.28 -8.42
N THR A 27 -8.90 12.93 -7.67
CA THR A 27 -7.72 12.34 -8.35
C THR A 27 -6.89 11.42 -7.47
N ILE A 28 -7.17 10.11 -7.58
CA ILE A 28 -6.22 9.07 -7.18
C ILE A 28 -5.37 8.74 -8.41
N ILE A 29 -4.08 9.05 -8.36
CA ILE A 29 -3.11 8.81 -9.44
C ILE A 29 -2.94 7.31 -9.63
N ASN A 30 -3.14 6.83 -10.85
CA ASN A 30 -3.11 5.42 -11.19
C ASN A 30 -1.68 4.89 -11.42
N ASN A 31 -1.01 4.81 -10.27
CA ASN A 31 0.18 4.04 -10.00
C ASN A 31 -0.20 2.99 -8.93
N PRO A 32 0.62 1.97 -8.61
CA PRO A 32 0.33 0.98 -7.57
C PRO A 32 -0.08 1.62 -6.24
N ALA A 33 0.48 2.78 -5.89
CA ALA A 33 0.07 3.53 -4.70
C ALA A 33 -1.42 3.94 -4.72
N GLY A 34 -1.91 4.48 -5.83
CA GLY A 34 -3.32 4.88 -5.94
C GLY A 34 -4.27 3.69 -6.05
N LEU A 35 -3.85 2.64 -6.76
CA LEU A 35 -4.61 1.40 -6.82
C LEU A 35 -4.73 0.76 -5.43
N THR A 36 -3.64 0.68 -4.68
CA THR A 36 -3.62 0.17 -3.30
C THR A 36 -4.48 1.02 -2.38
N ALA A 37 -4.37 2.34 -2.43
CA ALA A 37 -5.19 3.24 -1.62
C ALA A 37 -6.69 3.06 -1.91
N THR A 38 -7.06 2.91 -3.18
CA THR A 38 -8.45 2.64 -3.59
C THR A 38 -8.94 1.29 -3.08
N ALA A 39 -8.11 0.25 -3.20
CA ALA A 39 -8.43 -1.08 -2.73
C ALA A 39 -8.62 -1.10 -1.20
N GLU A 40 -7.71 -0.49 -0.45
CA GLU A 40 -7.80 -0.37 1.01
C GLU A 40 -9.05 0.41 1.42
N ALA A 41 -9.31 1.57 0.80
CA ALA A 41 -10.52 2.35 1.07
C ALA A 41 -11.80 1.53 0.82
N TYR A 42 -11.84 0.74 -0.25
CA TYR A 42 -12.97 -0.16 -0.54
C TYR A 42 -13.14 -1.25 0.51
N GLN A 43 -12.05 -1.91 0.92
CA GLN A 43 -12.11 -2.95 1.95
C GLN A 43 -12.52 -2.37 3.30
N THR A 44 -11.99 -1.21 3.67
CA THR A 44 -12.37 -0.51 4.90
C THR A 44 -13.85 -0.10 4.85
N ALA A 45 -14.30 0.51 3.76
CA ALA A 45 -15.71 0.82 3.56
C ALA A 45 -16.57 -0.43 3.71
N LYS A 46 -16.22 -1.55 3.06
CA LYS A 46 -16.94 -2.82 3.18
C LYS A 46 -16.97 -3.38 4.60
N SER A 47 -15.89 -3.19 5.36
CA SER A 47 -15.80 -3.65 6.75
C SER A 47 -16.69 -2.85 7.71
N ILE A 48 -16.83 -1.54 7.47
CA ILE A 48 -17.62 -0.60 8.27
C ILE A 48 -19.10 -0.64 7.85
N PHE A 49 -19.36 -0.81 6.55
CA PHE A 49 -20.71 -0.83 5.98
C PHE A 49 -21.38 -2.18 6.25
N LYS A 50 -21.75 -2.39 7.51
CA LYS A 50 -22.46 -3.57 8.00
C LYS A 50 -23.77 -3.17 8.69
N ASP A 51 -24.64 -4.16 8.83
CA ASP A 51 -25.86 -4.11 9.65
C ASP A 51 -26.73 -2.88 9.38
N ASP A 52 -26.95 -2.05 10.39
CA ASP A 52 -27.93 -0.95 10.36
C ASP A 52 -27.50 0.21 9.47
N ILE A 53 -26.19 0.38 9.22
CA ILE A 53 -25.69 1.37 8.25
C ILE A 53 -26.09 0.95 6.83
N ALA A 54 -26.03 -0.35 6.52
CA ALA A 54 -26.38 -0.86 5.20
C ALA A 54 -27.88 -0.82 4.90
N LYS A 55 -28.73 -0.82 5.95
CA LYS A 55 -30.19 -0.69 5.81
C LYS A 55 -30.62 0.74 5.47
N ASN A 56 -29.94 1.73 6.05
CA ASN A 56 -30.37 3.13 6.01
C ASN A 56 -29.53 4.00 5.07
N HIS A 57 -28.36 3.53 4.63
CA HIS A 57 -27.46 4.28 3.76
C HIS A 57 -27.01 3.43 2.56
N LYS A 58 -26.67 4.10 1.46
CA LYS A 58 -26.05 3.45 0.29
C LYS A 58 -24.56 3.32 0.47
N PHE A 59 -24.00 2.19 0.04
CA PHE A 59 -22.57 1.95 0.06
C PHE A 59 -21.81 3.08 -0.65
N PRO A 60 -20.73 3.61 -0.07
CA PRO A 60 -19.98 4.71 -0.66
C PRO A 60 -19.40 4.33 -2.01
N LYS A 61 -19.49 5.25 -2.97
CA LYS A 61 -18.85 5.09 -4.28
C LYS A 61 -17.39 5.51 -4.17
N ILE A 62 -16.50 4.72 -4.76
CA ILE A 62 -15.06 4.98 -4.78
C ILE A 62 -14.63 5.05 -6.24
N TYR A 63 -13.94 6.13 -6.61
CA TYR A 63 -13.51 6.38 -7.98
C TYR A 63 -11.98 6.39 -8.05
N LEU A 64 -11.44 5.59 -8.98
CA LEU A 64 -10.05 5.67 -9.42
C LEU A 64 -10.07 6.31 -10.82
N ILE A 65 -9.37 7.43 -10.99
CA ILE A 65 -9.40 8.22 -12.22
C ILE A 65 -7.98 8.30 -12.79
N GLU A 66 -7.85 7.96 -14.06
CA GLU A 66 -6.60 8.08 -14.83
C GLU A 66 -6.81 9.08 -15.96
N LYS A 67 -5.85 10.00 -16.13
CA LYS A 67 -5.85 10.97 -17.23
C LYS A 67 -5.33 10.35 -18.53
N GLU A 68 -4.43 9.39 -18.40
CA GLU A 68 -3.84 8.66 -19.53
C GLU A 68 -4.81 7.61 -20.11
N LYS A 69 -4.59 7.21 -21.36
CA LYS A 69 -5.39 6.15 -21.99
C LYS A 69 -5.23 4.79 -21.31
N ASN A 70 -4.04 4.53 -20.77
CA ASN A 70 -3.65 3.23 -20.21
C ASN A 70 -3.33 3.35 -18.72
N PHE A 71 -3.54 2.25 -18.00
CA PHE A 71 -3.29 2.21 -16.56
C PHE A 71 -1.83 1.89 -16.19
N GLY A 72 -1.39 2.31 -14.99
CA GLY A 72 -0.18 1.83 -14.33
C GLY A 72 1.03 2.76 -14.34
N GLY A 73 0.98 3.88 -15.06
CA GLY A 73 2.00 4.93 -15.03
C GLY A 73 3.44 4.41 -15.21
N ASN A 74 4.38 4.94 -14.43
CA ASN A 74 5.78 4.48 -14.46
C ASN A 74 5.98 3.10 -13.83
N SER A 75 5.09 2.66 -12.94
CA SER A 75 5.26 1.33 -12.33
C SER A 75 4.96 0.20 -13.30
N ALA A 76 4.13 0.42 -14.32
CA ALA A 76 3.97 -0.54 -15.42
C ALA A 76 5.28 -0.76 -16.21
N LYS A 77 6.25 0.16 -16.08
CA LYS A 77 7.57 0.08 -16.73
C LYS A 77 8.66 -0.41 -15.78
N ALA A 78 8.35 -0.69 -14.51
CA ALA A 78 9.33 -1.13 -13.53
C ALA A 78 9.77 -2.57 -13.83
N THR A 79 11.09 -2.83 -13.85
CA THR A 79 11.66 -4.14 -14.23
C THR A 79 12.45 -4.82 -13.12
N SER A 80 13.00 -4.06 -12.18
CA SER A 80 13.98 -4.55 -11.18
C SER A 80 13.36 -5.12 -9.91
N GLY A 81 12.03 -5.24 -9.83
CA GLY A 81 11.32 -5.74 -8.65
C GLY A 81 11.15 -4.71 -7.53
N MET A 82 10.63 -5.18 -6.38
CA MET A 82 10.34 -4.37 -5.19
C MET A 82 11.22 -4.82 -4.04
N ASN A 83 11.96 -3.88 -3.45
CA ASN A 83 12.80 -4.17 -2.28
C ASN A 83 11.94 -4.55 -1.07
N GLY A 84 12.39 -5.53 -0.30
CA GLY A 84 11.78 -5.95 0.95
C GLY A 84 12.83 -6.55 1.89
N ALA A 85 12.53 -6.61 3.18
CA ALA A 85 13.39 -7.22 4.19
C ALA A 85 12.59 -8.22 5.03
N LEU A 86 13.24 -9.30 5.47
CA LEU A 86 12.65 -10.37 6.28
C LEU A 86 11.41 -11.03 5.64
N THR A 87 11.33 -11.00 4.31
CA THR A 87 10.19 -11.56 3.57
C THR A 87 10.20 -13.09 3.62
N LYS A 88 9.01 -13.70 3.48
CA LYS A 88 8.89 -15.16 3.35
C LYS A 88 9.79 -15.71 2.24
N TYR A 89 9.85 -15.02 1.10
CA TYR A 89 10.67 -15.41 -0.05
C TYR A 89 12.17 -15.38 0.25
N GLN A 90 12.65 -14.36 0.97
CA GLN A 90 14.05 -14.30 1.42
C GLN A 90 14.39 -15.49 2.32
N LYS A 91 13.54 -15.78 3.32
CA LYS A 91 13.74 -16.91 4.24
C LYS A 91 13.73 -18.27 3.53
N GLU A 92 12.84 -18.44 2.55
CA GLU A 92 12.75 -19.68 1.77
C GLU A 92 14.00 -19.89 0.88
N LEU A 93 14.51 -18.82 0.27
CA LEU A 93 15.75 -18.85 -0.50
C LEU A 93 16.95 -19.20 0.38
N GLU A 94 17.08 -18.56 1.55
CA GLU A 94 18.13 -18.86 2.52
C GLU A 94 18.11 -20.33 2.94
N SER A 95 16.93 -20.89 3.25
CA SER A 95 16.77 -22.29 3.61
C SER A 95 17.17 -23.25 2.48
N LYS A 96 16.78 -22.96 1.23
CA LYS A 96 17.18 -23.75 0.05
C LYS A 96 18.69 -23.73 -0.18
N ILE A 97 19.32 -22.56 -0.06
CA ILE A 97 20.77 -22.41 -0.19
C ILE A 97 21.49 -23.23 0.89
N HIS A 98 21.01 -23.17 2.14
CA HIS A 98 21.59 -23.94 3.24
C HIS A 98 21.50 -25.46 2.99
N SER A 99 20.33 -25.95 2.56
CA SER A 99 20.12 -27.36 2.24
C SER A 99 21.03 -27.85 1.10
N ASN A 100 21.15 -27.08 0.01
CA ASN A 100 22.02 -27.42 -1.11
C ASN A 100 23.50 -27.45 -0.72
N ASN A 101 23.93 -26.51 0.13
CA ASN A 101 25.31 -26.48 0.63
C ASN A 101 25.61 -27.68 1.53
N SER A 102 24.67 -28.09 2.39
CA SER A 102 24.83 -29.30 3.22
C SER A 102 24.94 -30.57 2.38
N GLN A 103 24.14 -30.72 1.31
CA GLN A 103 24.23 -31.86 0.40
C GLN A 103 25.57 -31.91 -0.35
N LYS A 104 26.07 -30.76 -0.81
CA LYS A 104 27.36 -30.67 -1.51
C LYS A 104 28.54 -31.05 -0.62
N ILE A 105 28.52 -30.67 0.65
CA ILE A 105 29.55 -31.06 1.62
C ILE A 105 29.55 -32.58 1.81
N HIS A 106 28.37 -33.19 1.94
CA HIS A 106 28.24 -34.64 2.12
C HIS A 106 28.70 -35.44 0.90
N LEU A 107 28.56 -34.89 -0.32
CA LEU A 107 29.04 -35.52 -1.55
C LEU A 107 30.56 -35.46 -1.72
N ASN A 108 31.21 -34.45 -1.13
CA ASN A 108 32.68 -34.28 -1.19
C ASN A 108 33.43 -35.06 -0.09
N GLN A 109 32.71 -35.78 0.78
CA GLN A 109 33.26 -36.59 1.87
C GLN A 109 33.16 -38.11 1.62
N VAL A 110 32.66 -38.52 0.45
CA VAL A 110 32.58 -39.90 -0.05
C VAL A 110 33.55 -40.04 -1.22
#